data_AF-A0A6P8J3A3-F1
#
_entry.id   AF-A0A6P8J3A3-F1
#
_cell.length_a   1.000
_cell.length_b   1.000
_cell.length_c   1.000
_cell.angle_alpha   90.00
_cell.angle_beta   90.00
_cell.angle_gamma   90.00
#
_symmetry.space_group_name_H-M   'P 1'
#
loop_
_entity.id
_entity.type
_entity.pdbx_description
1 polymer ?
#
loop_
_entity_poly.entity_id
_entity_poly.type
_entity_poly.pdbx_seq_one_letter_code
_entity_poly.pdbx_strand_id
1 'polypeptide(L)'
;MEGRDMWKKQGQFGPYLKDEAFLIAASRAREFFKRNNDWGKTKSNPQFRKTGKCLELLYITAARYLFVTHVLLEVSKGTMMSCGKDEALNRIPSSVCYPEPYGTASCTSDYDVGLIGKDSGSVTAKFNKYFQDPSNGFGKPSELVFDTNVYAFTLEYAMPSIFSGLPSNFENQVKAAEGTINYQMQELASSYYKVFKYNQEFAEKLWETALLNLQSDSARTTALQTWRSQIKALDSQVPLAKVSRAAHNEKYQQLVEQISVLQNGYGSPKDSLAILAKALLYAAEAYHTRGAIRHVVGGTQMKLNQYQTAKLPLNDLWVSMIENWGESIKEYIHCQGKILEECLLKMSKYMWRMFAAMKFLRQGIPAPKRGGLVSFAGVKDPETMMSYWLDVYKRRGVNMVSSNENFVKNFFLMLDCPLERLGQPLSFQCMQSINNKVDIYNRKMADPKINKEGMQNDAQQNDSESEDYYGKFIDEIMQS
;
A
#
# COMPACT_ATOMS: atom_id res chain seq x y z
N MET A 1 0.70 8.41 29.68
CA MET A 1 0.14 8.12 28.34
C MET A 1 -1.34 8.52 28.32
N GLU A 2 -1.62 9.82 28.35
CA GLU A 2 -2.97 10.39 28.19
C GLU A 2 -2.87 11.47 27.11
N GLY A 3 -3.88 11.57 26.22
CA GLY A 3 -3.95 12.66 25.23
C GLY A 3 -3.73 12.32 23.75
N ARG A 4 -3.88 11.05 23.31
CA ARG A 4 -3.93 10.72 21.87
C ARG A 4 -5.29 10.13 21.49
N ASP A 5 -6.00 10.77 20.56
CA ASP A 5 -7.22 10.24 19.93
C ASP A 5 -6.87 9.13 18.94
N MET A 6 -6.53 7.95 19.49
CA MET A 6 -6.11 6.78 18.75
C MET A 6 -6.52 5.50 19.47
N TRP A 7 -6.99 4.51 18.71
CA TRP A 7 -7.17 3.16 19.21
C TRP A 7 -5.95 2.30 18.94
N LYS A 8 -5.53 1.56 19.98
CA LYS A 8 -4.47 0.55 19.85
C LYS A 8 -4.91 -0.63 18.98
N LYS A 9 -6.20 -0.96 19.02
CA LYS A 9 -6.87 -1.98 18.22
C LYS A 9 -8.32 -1.55 17.95
N GLN A 10 -8.84 -1.84 16.77
CA GLN A 10 -10.27 -1.72 16.50
C GLN A 10 -11.01 -2.93 17.10
N GLY A 11 -12.30 -2.77 17.43
CA GLY A 11 -13.12 -3.87 17.95
C GLY A 11 -13.31 -5.01 16.94
N GLN A 12 -13.75 -6.17 17.39
CA GLN A 12 -14.11 -7.29 16.52
C GLN A 12 -15.64 -7.39 16.45
N PHE A 13 -16.19 -7.37 15.24
CA PHE A 13 -17.64 -7.53 15.03
C PHE A 13 -18.06 -8.97 14.74
N GLY A 14 -17.13 -9.89 14.47
CA GLY A 14 -17.40 -11.28 14.09
C GLY A 14 -18.47 -11.98 14.93
N PRO A 15 -18.37 -11.95 16.28
CA PRO A 15 -19.37 -12.57 17.16
C PRO A 15 -20.76 -11.91 17.14
N TYR A 16 -20.85 -10.66 16.68
CA TYR A 16 -22.04 -9.81 16.83
C TYR A 16 -22.74 -9.50 15.50
N LEU A 17 -22.25 -10.03 14.36
CA LEU A 17 -22.69 -9.64 13.01
C LEU A 17 -24.21 -9.72 12.78
N LYS A 18 -24.91 -10.59 13.53
CA LYS A 18 -26.36 -10.84 13.39
C LYS A 18 -27.16 -10.39 14.62
N ASP A 19 -26.50 -9.75 15.58
CA ASP A 19 -27.13 -9.32 16.81
C ASP A 19 -27.98 -8.07 16.55
N GLU A 20 -29.13 -7.97 17.22
CA GLU A 20 -30.04 -6.84 17.08
C GLU A 20 -29.33 -5.50 17.37
N ALA A 21 -28.48 -5.47 18.41
CA ALA A 21 -27.70 -4.28 18.76
C ALA A 21 -26.74 -3.85 17.63
N PHE A 22 -26.11 -4.80 16.94
CA PHE A 22 -25.24 -4.53 15.79
C PHE A 22 -26.04 -3.94 14.63
N LEU A 23 -27.19 -4.54 14.30
CA LEU A 23 -28.07 -4.07 13.23
C LEU A 23 -28.63 -2.67 13.50
N ILE A 24 -29.06 -2.39 14.74
CA ILE A 24 -29.53 -1.06 15.17
C ILE A 24 -28.39 -0.04 15.03
N ALA A 25 -27.19 -0.37 15.51
CA ALA A 25 -26.05 0.53 15.42
C ALA A 25 -25.64 0.79 13.95
N ALA A 26 -25.65 -0.24 13.10
CA ALA A 26 -25.36 -0.11 11.67
C ALA A 26 -26.40 0.75 10.95
N SER A 27 -27.69 0.63 11.30
CA SER A 27 -28.75 1.50 10.77
C SER A 27 -28.52 2.96 11.16
N ARG A 28 -28.09 3.24 12.40
CA ARG A 28 -27.74 4.60 12.84
C ARG A 28 -26.55 5.16 12.06
N ALA A 29 -25.52 4.33 11.83
CA ALA A 29 -24.36 4.70 11.02
C ALA A 29 -24.75 4.97 9.56
N ARG A 30 -25.61 4.15 8.96
CA ARG A 30 -26.15 4.37 7.61
C ARG A 30 -26.80 5.74 7.48
N GLU A 31 -27.70 6.10 8.40
CA GLU A 31 -28.39 7.38 8.37
C GLU A 31 -27.43 8.56 8.60
N PHE A 32 -26.39 8.39 9.41
CA PHE A 32 -25.31 9.37 9.54
C PHE A 32 -24.60 9.60 8.20
N PHE A 33 -24.18 8.54 7.51
CA PHE A 33 -23.43 8.66 6.24
C PHE A 33 -24.30 9.11 5.06
N LYS A 34 -25.61 8.85 5.07
CA LYS A 34 -26.53 9.47 4.10
C LYS A 34 -26.55 10.99 4.24
N ARG A 35 -26.61 11.49 5.48
CA ARG A 35 -26.58 12.94 5.76
C ARG A 35 -25.20 13.58 5.54
N ASN A 36 -24.12 12.81 5.77
CA ASN A 36 -22.73 13.24 5.67
C ASN A 36 -22.00 12.48 4.56
N ASN A 37 -22.56 12.48 3.34
CA ASN A 37 -22.08 11.64 2.24
C ASN A 37 -20.84 12.17 1.50
N ASP A 38 -20.07 13.03 2.16
CA ASP A 38 -18.86 13.67 1.63
C ASP A 38 -17.80 13.64 2.74
N TRP A 39 -16.83 12.75 2.57
CA TRP A 39 -15.82 12.56 3.58
C TRP A 39 -14.89 13.77 3.74
N GLY A 40 -14.61 14.49 2.65
CA GLY A 40 -13.80 15.70 2.68
C GLY A 40 -14.43 16.74 3.61
N LYS A 41 -15.73 16.99 3.44
CA LYS A 41 -16.52 17.89 4.31
C LYS A 41 -16.62 17.36 5.73
N THR A 42 -16.79 16.05 5.91
CA THR A 42 -16.87 15.43 7.24
C THR A 42 -15.55 15.60 8.02
N LYS A 43 -14.40 15.35 7.37
CA LYS A 43 -13.06 15.50 7.97
C LYS A 43 -12.72 16.94 8.38
N SER A 44 -13.25 17.93 7.67
CA SER A 44 -13.00 19.35 7.93
C SER A 44 -14.07 20.01 8.80
N ASN A 45 -15.17 19.32 9.12
CA ASN A 45 -16.25 19.88 9.90
C ASN A 45 -15.80 20.16 11.35
N PRO A 46 -15.87 21.42 11.83
CA PRO A 46 -15.50 21.79 13.19
C PRO A 46 -16.30 21.07 14.30
N GLN A 47 -17.47 20.53 13.98
CA GLN A 47 -18.26 19.71 14.91
C GLN A 47 -17.58 18.37 15.21
N PHE A 48 -16.85 17.81 14.25
CA PHE A 48 -16.22 16.49 14.37
C PHE A 48 -14.71 16.59 14.62
N ARG A 49 -14.10 17.71 14.23
CA ARG A 49 -12.65 17.94 14.35
C ARG A 49 -12.37 19.31 14.95
N LYS A 50 -11.73 19.30 16.12
CA LYS A 50 -11.22 20.51 16.77
C LYS A 50 -9.70 20.57 16.63
N THR A 51 -9.11 21.75 16.78
CA THR A 51 -7.65 21.88 16.76
C THR A 51 -7.03 21.05 17.88
N GLY A 52 -6.15 20.11 17.53
CA GLY A 52 -5.49 19.21 18.47
C GLY A 52 -6.35 18.09 19.07
N LYS A 53 -7.63 17.97 18.70
CA LYS A 53 -8.56 16.92 19.18
C LYS A 53 -9.49 16.44 18.06
N CYS A 54 -9.65 15.14 17.91
CA CYS A 54 -10.45 14.52 16.87
C CYS A 54 -11.18 13.25 17.35
N LEU A 55 -11.53 13.20 18.64
CA LEU A 55 -12.26 12.09 19.25
C LEU A 55 -13.58 11.79 18.53
N GLU A 56 -14.33 12.82 18.13
CA GLU A 56 -15.59 12.65 17.41
C GLU A 56 -15.36 12.03 16.02
N LEU A 57 -14.32 12.46 15.29
CA LEU A 57 -13.89 11.80 14.05
C LEU A 57 -13.40 10.35 14.26
N LEU A 58 -12.81 10.06 15.42
CA LEU A 58 -12.43 8.69 15.77
C LEU A 58 -13.67 7.81 15.95
N TYR A 59 -14.73 8.30 16.61
CA TYR A 59 -16.01 7.57 16.67
C TYR A 59 -16.67 7.39 15.31
N ILE A 60 -16.65 8.43 14.46
CA ILE A 60 -17.10 8.31 13.07
C ILE A 60 -16.29 7.25 12.34
N THR A 61 -15.00 7.12 12.63
CA THR A 61 -14.15 6.06 12.08
C THR A 61 -14.56 4.65 12.50
N ALA A 62 -14.98 4.40 13.75
CA ALA A 62 -15.61 3.12 14.09
C ALA A 62 -16.93 2.92 13.35
N ALA A 63 -17.74 3.96 13.24
CA ALA A 63 -19.04 3.87 12.55
C ALA A 63 -18.85 3.49 11.07
N ARG A 64 -17.77 3.94 10.42
CA ARG A 64 -17.38 3.50 9.06
C ARG A 64 -17.18 1.98 9.02
N TYR A 65 -16.34 1.46 9.89
CA TYR A 65 -16.05 0.02 9.96
C TYR A 65 -17.32 -0.81 10.23
N LEU A 66 -18.15 -0.38 11.19
CA LEU A 66 -19.43 -1.01 11.50
C LEU A 66 -20.33 -1.07 10.26
N PHE A 67 -20.51 0.06 9.59
CA PHE A 67 -21.42 0.17 8.46
C PHE A 67 -20.93 -0.64 7.26
N VAL A 68 -19.63 -0.58 6.94
CA VAL A 68 -19.03 -1.37 5.86
C VAL A 68 -19.22 -2.86 6.11
N THR A 69 -18.98 -3.31 7.34
CA THR A 69 -19.19 -4.71 7.73
C THR A 69 -20.66 -5.14 7.56
N HIS A 70 -21.60 -4.28 7.94
CA HIS A 70 -23.03 -4.53 7.76
C HIS A 70 -23.44 -4.62 6.28
N VAL A 71 -22.99 -3.70 5.42
CA VAL A 71 -23.29 -3.75 3.98
C VAL A 71 -22.70 -5.02 3.36
N LEU A 72 -21.48 -5.40 3.74
CA LEU A 72 -20.86 -6.65 3.29
C LEU A 72 -21.67 -7.88 3.69
N LEU A 73 -22.25 -7.88 4.90
CA LEU A 73 -23.15 -8.95 5.36
C LEU A 73 -24.43 -8.99 4.52
N GLU A 74 -25.02 -7.85 4.21
CA GLU A 74 -26.24 -7.74 3.39
C GLU A 74 -26.01 -8.23 1.95
N VAL A 75 -24.99 -7.70 1.27
CA VAL A 75 -24.73 -8.02 -0.15
C VAL A 75 -24.22 -9.45 -0.35
N SER A 76 -23.67 -10.07 0.71
CA SER A 76 -23.30 -11.49 0.73
C SER A 76 -24.46 -12.40 1.15
N LYS A 77 -25.66 -11.87 1.44
CA LYS A 77 -26.81 -12.63 1.95
C LYS A 77 -26.49 -13.40 3.24
N GLY A 78 -25.69 -12.80 4.12
CA GLY A 78 -25.32 -13.36 5.41
C GLY A 78 -24.24 -14.43 5.38
N THR A 79 -23.57 -14.65 4.25
CA THR A 79 -22.49 -15.63 4.08
C THR A 79 -21.11 -15.07 4.45
N MET A 80 -20.92 -13.75 4.34
CA MET A 80 -19.70 -13.10 4.80
C MET A 80 -19.60 -13.18 6.33
N MET A 81 -18.42 -13.58 6.81
CA MET A 81 -18.09 -13.65 8.24
C MET A 81 -16.66 -13.14 8.51
N SER A 82 -16.30 -12.95 9.78
CA SER A 82 -14.89 -12.73 10.15
C SER A 82 -14.07 -13.98 9.86
N CYS A 83 -12.84 -13.84 9.39
CA CYS A 83 -11.95 -14.99 9.21
C CYS A 83 -11.71 -15.66 10.57
N GLY A 84 -11.78 -16.99 10.60
CA GLY A 84 -11.56 -17.76 11.82
C GLY A 84 -10.09 -17.82 12.19
N LYS A 85 -9.78 -18.52 13.28
CA LYS A 85 -8.41 -18.92 13.63
C LYS A 85 -8.27 -20.43 13.59
N ASP A 86 -7.14 -20.88 13.07
CA ASP A 86 -6.69 -22.26 13.09
C ASP A 86 -5.23 -22.22 13.55
N GLU A 87 -5.01 -22.53 14.83
CA GLU A 87 -3.76 -22.23 15.54
C GLU A 87 -3.34 -20.76 15.34
N ALA A 88 -2.21 -20.51 14.66
CA ALA A 88 -1.71 -19.18 14.34
C ALA A 88 -2.23 -18.62 13.00
N LEU A 89 -2.89 -19.43 12.17
CA LEU A 89 -3.34 -19.08 10.83
C LEU A 89 -4.75 -18.47 10.83
N ASN A 90 -5.01 -17.61 9.85
CA ASN A 90 -6.36 -17.14 9.58
C ASN A 90 -7.11 -18.19 8.76
N ARG A 91 -8.19 -18.75 9.30
CA ARG A 91 -9.02 -19.75 8.61
C ARG A 91 -10.00 -19.10 7.66
N ILE A 92 -9.85 -19.39 6.37
CA ILE A 92 -10.77 -18.96 5.32
C ILE A 92 -11.98 -19.92 5.31
N PRO A 93 -13.22 -19.40 5.33
CA PRO A 93 -14.43 -20.22 5.22
C PRO A 93 -14.62 -20.70 3.76
N SER A 94 -15.62 -21.54 3.53
CA SER A 94 -15.93 -22.06 2.18
C SER A 94 -16.37 -21.01 1.16
N SER A 95 -16.69 -19.78 1.61
CA SER A 95 -17.18 -18.67 0.79
C SER A 95 -16.26 -17.45 0.86
N VAL A 96 -16.50 -16.54 1.80
CA VAL A 96 -15.73 -15.29 1.96
C VAL A 96 -15.65 -14.88 3.42
N CYS A 97 -14.52 -14.31 3.81
CA CYS A 97 -14.33 -13.64 5.08
C CYS A 97 -13.59 -12.31 4.94
N TYR A 98 -13.60 -11.53 6.02
CA TYR A 98 -12.70 -10.39 6.20
C TYR A 98 -11.77 -10.66 7.38
N PRO A 99 -10.47 -10.34 7.25
CA PRO A 99 -9.55 -10.40 8.37
C PRO A 99 -9.88 -9.29 9.37
N GLU A 100 -9.43 -9.48 10.60
CA GLU A 100 -9.49 -8.42 11.60
C GLU A 100 -8.69 -7.19 11.14
N PRO A 101 -9.16 -5.96 11.44
CA PRO A 101 -8.40 -4.76 11.14
C PRO A 101 -7.03 -4.78 11.80
N TYR A 102 -5.97 -4.56 11.01
CA TYR A 102 -4.60 -4.57 11.48
C TYR A 102 -4.11 -3.18 11.85
N GLY A 103 -3.32 -3.09 12.93
CA GLY A 103 -2.65 -1.86 13.34
C GLY A 103 -3.49 -0.89 14.18
N THR A 104 -2.97 0.32 14.34
CA THR A 104 -3.61 1.39 15.12
C THR A 104 -4.55 2.22 14.26
N ALA A 105 -5.61 2.74 14.86
CA ALA A 105 -6.57 3.61 14.18
C ALA A 105 -6.54 5.01 14.79
N SER A 106 -6.28 6.04 13.99
CA SER A 106 -6.46 7.45 14.35
C SER A 106 -7.67 8.03 13.63
N CYS A 107 -8.05 9.26 13.98
CA CYS A 107 -9.14 9.99 13.34
C CYS A 107 -8.95 10.28 11.85
N THR A 108 -7.76 10.05 11.31
CA THR A 108 -7.46 10.17 9.88
C THR A 108 -6.92 8.86 9.29
N SER A 109 -7.12 7.74 9.99
CA SER A 109 -6.76 6.44 9.43
C SER A 109 -7.63 6.13 8.23
N ASP A 110 -6.97 5.69 7.17
CA ASP A 110 -7.57 4.97 6.06
C ASP A 110 -8.16 3.66 6.62
N TYR A 111 -9.38 3.30 6.22
CA TYR A 111 -9.98 2.01 6.56
C TYR A 111 -10.32 1.30 5.27
N ASP A 112 -9.46 0.37 4.88
CA ASP A 112 -9.64 -0.49 3.72
C ASP A 112 -9.87 -1.94 4.16
N VAL A 113 -10.71 -2.66 3.41
CA VAL A 113 -11.08 -4.05 3.72
C VAL A 113 -10.57 -4.97 2.64
N GLY A 114 -9.68 -5.90 2.97
CA GLY A 114 -9.32 -7.01 2.07
C GLY A 114 -10.22 -8.21 2.33
N LEU A 115 -11.17 -8.48 1.45
CA LEU A 115 -11.95 -9.72 1.47
C LEU A 115 -11.11 -10.88 0.95
N ILE A 116 -11.30 -12.02 1.61
CA ILE A 116 -10.54 -13.25 1.42
C ILE A 116 -11.54 -14.37 1.18
N GLY A 117 -11.28 -15.24 0.21
CA GLY A 117 -12.19 -16.35 -0.10
C GLY A 117 -12.59 -16.37 -1.55
N LYS A 118 -13.08 -17.53 -2.01
CA LYS A 118 -13.43 -17.75 -3.42
C LYS A 118 -14.49 -16.78 -3.96
N ASP A 119 -15.40 -16.32 -3.09
CA ASP A 119 -16.50 -15.43 -3.45
C ASP A 119 -16.15 -13.93 -3.24
N SER A 120 -14.91 -13.62 -2.82
CA SER A 120 -14.50 -12.26 -2.46
C SER A 120 -14.66 -11.26 -3.60
N GLY A 121 -14.37 -11.65 -4.84
CA GLY A 121 -14.57 -10.83 -6.04
C GLY A 121 -16.04 -10.49 -6.27
N SER A 122 -16.92 -11.49 -6.27
CA SER A 122 -18.36 -11.27 -6.43
C SER A 122 -18.97 -10.44 -5.30
N VAL A 123 -18.53 -10.62 -4.04
CA VAL A 123 -19.03 -9.80 -2.91
C VAL A 123 -18.52 -8.37 -3.00
N THR A 124 -17.25 -8.17 -3.38
CA THR A 124 -16.69 -6.83 -3.64
C THR A 124 -17.45 -6.11 -4.75
N ALA A 125 -17.81 -6.81 -5.83
CA ALA A 125 -18.62 -6.25 -6.90
C ALA A 125 -20.00 -5.77 -6.42
N LYS A 126 -20.70 -6.58 -5.63
CA LYS A 126 -22.00 -6.21 -5.07
C LYS A 126 -21.91 -5.05 -4.06
N PHE A 127 -20.87 -5.04 -3.23
CA PHE A 127 -20.61 -3.94 -2.30
C PHE A 127 -20.46 -2.61 -3.04
N ASN A 128 -19.64 -2.56 -4.08
CA ASN A 128 -19.44 -1.34 -4.83
C ASN A 128 -20.72 -0.89 -5.57
N LYS A 129 -21.50 -1.83 -6.12
CA LYS A 129 -22.82 -1.56 -6.71
C LYS A 129 -23.79 -0.97 -5.68
N TYR A 130 -23.80 -1.47 -4.44
CA TYR A 130 -24.66 -0.95 -3.37
C TYR A 130 -24.47 0.56 -3.13
N PHE A 131 -23.22 1.03 -3.09
CA PHE A 131 -22.92 2.45 -2.88
C PHE A 131 -23.20 3.33 -4.11
N GLN A 132 -22.99 2.79 -5.30
CA GLN A 132 -23.25 3.52 -6.54
C GLN A 132 -24.73 3.62 -6.88
N ASP A 133 -25.57 2.74 -6.33
CA ASP A 133 -27.03 2.79 -6.51
C ASP A 133 -27.66 3.95 -5.70
N PRO A 134 -28.27 4.94 -6.35
CA PRO A 134 -28.92 6.06 -5.66
C PRO A 134 -30.09 5.63 -4.76
N SER A 135 -30.75 4.50 -5.05
CA SER A 135 -31.86 3.99 -4.24
C SER A 135 -31.43 3.62 -2.81
N ASN A 136 -30.14 3.32 -2.60
CA ASN A 136 -29.57 3.07 -1.28
C ASN A 136 -29.27 4.35 -0.49
N GLY A 137 -29.35 5.53 -1.14
CA GLY A 137 -29.17 6.86 -0.54
C GLY A 137 -27.78 7.46 -0.70
N PHE A 138 -26.89 6.88 -1.53
CA PHE A 138 -25.51 7.33 -1.70
C PHE A 138 -25.22 7.84 -3.12
N GLY A 139 -25.50 7.02 -4.14
CA GLY A 139 -25.31 7.39 -5.55
C GLY A 139 -23.87 7.67 -5.95
N LYS A 140 -22.89 7.23 -5.14
CA LYS A 140 -21.46 7.47 -5.38
C LYS A 140 -20.61 6.41 -4.68
N PRO A 141 -19.38 6.14 -5.15
CA PRO A 141 -18.49 5.16 -4.55
C PRO A 141 -18.18 5.40 -3.06
N SER A 142 -17.96 4.33 -2.29
CA SER A 142 -17.73 4.40 -0.82
C SER A 142 -16.50 5.22 -0.44
N GLU A 143 -15.47 5.27 -1.29
CA GLU A 143 -14.29 6.12 -1.09
C GLU A 143 -14.63 7.61 -1.06
N LEU A 144 -15.68 8.04 -1.80
CA LEU A 144 -16.15 9.43 -1.77
C LEU A 144 -17.10 9.70 -0.61
N VAL A 145 -17.86 8.69 -0.19
CA VAL A 145 -18.79 8.81 0.95
C VAL A 145 -18.01 8.93 2.26
N PHE A 146 -17.08 8.02 2.51
CA PHE A 146 -16.38 7.92 3.80
C PHE A 146 -14.96 7.32 3.72
N ASP A 147 -14.33 7.29 2.55
CA ASP A 147 -12.88 6.99 2.39
C ASP A 147 -12.53 5.57 2.85
N THR A 148 -13.29 4.62 2.31
CA THR A 148 -13.08 3.18 2.49
C THR A 148 -13.20 2.47 1.16
N ASN A 149 -12.20 1.63 0.88
CA ASN A 149 -12.18 0.73 -0.25
C ASN A 149 -12.35 -0.72 0.22
N VAL A 150 -12.92 -1.55 -0.66
CA VAL A 150 -13.01 -3.00 -0.46
C VAL A 150 -12.27 -3.68 -1.61
N TYR A 151 -11.34 -4.55 -1.26
CA TYR A 151 -10.52 -5.29 -2.20
C TYR A 151 -10.79 -6.79 -2.09
N ALA A 152 -10.64 -7.53 -3.19
CA ALA A 152 -10.73 -8.99 -3.24
C ALA A 152 -9.38 -9.62 -3.57
N PHE A 153 -9.14 -10.82 -3.05
CA PHE A 153 -8.02 -11.69 -3.43
C PHE A 153 -6.61 -11.12 -3.18
N THR A 154 -6.47 -10.10 -2.34
CA THR A 154 -5.17 -9.42 -2.17
C THR A 154 -4.25 -10.21 -1.24
N LEU A 155 -4.69 -10.46 0.00
CA LEU A 155 -3.82 -10.99 1.05
C LEU A 155 -3.49 -12.47 0.84
N GLU A 156 -4.44 -13.30 0.43
CA GLU A 156 -4.20 -14.73 0.25
C GLU A 156 -3.30 -15.05 -0.94
N TYR A 157 -3.29 -14.19 -1.97
CA TYR A 157 -2.36 -14.32 -3.09
C TYR A 157 -0.99 -13.69 -2.79
N ALA A 158 -0.92 -12.70 -1.91
CA ALA A 158 0.36 -12.11 -1.50
C ALA A 158 1.07 -12.96 -0.43
N MET A 159 0.31 -13.53 0.51
CA MET A 159 0.84 -14.17 1.71
C MET A 159 0.08 -15.48 2.02
N PRO A 160 0.02 -16.46 1.10
CA PRO A 160 -0.79 -17.67 1.29
C PRO A 160 -0.48 -18.44 2.58
N SER A 161 0.79 -18.43 3.01
CA SER A 161 1.27 -19.14 4.20
C SER A 161 0.66 -18.71 5.54
N ILE A 162 -0.10 -17.61 5.59
CA ILE A 162 -0.76 -17.13 6.82
C ILE A 162 -2.24 -17.55 6.90
N PHE A 163 -2.69 -18.34 5.93
CA PHE A 163 -4.07 -18.78 5.79
C PHE A 163 -4.21 -20.29 5.80
N SER A 164 -5.25 -20.79 6.46
CA SER A 164 -5.76 -22.14 6.26
C SER A 164 -7.08 -22.11 5.49
N GLY A 165 -7.50 -23.25 4.92
CA GLY A 165 -8.71 -23.34 4.09
C GLY A 165 -8.51 -23.01 2.61
N LEU A 166 -7.27 -22.70 2.19
CA LEU A 166 -6.91 -22.62 0.78
C LEU A 166 -6.89 -24.03 0.14
N PRO A 167 -7.14 -24.16 -1.18
CA PRO A 167 -7.03 -25.44 -1.85
C PRO A 167 -5.64 -26.08 -1.72
N SER A 168 -5.60 -27.41 -1.74
CA SER A 168 -4.34 -28.15 -1.74
C SER A 168 -3.43 -27.66 -2.88
N ASN A 169 -2.14 -27.48 -2.59
CA ASN A 169 -1.13 -26.94 -3.49
C ASN A 169 -1.30 -25.48 -3.91
N PHE A 170 -2.28 -24.72 -3.40
CA PHE A 170 -2.44 -23.31 -3.77
C PHE A 170 -1.17 -22.49 -3.52
N GLU A 171 -0.61 -22.60 -2.31
CA GLU A 171 0.64 -21.91 -1.95
C GLU A 171 1.80 -22.29 -2.89
N ASN A 172 1.94 -23.58 -3.20
CA ASN A 172 2.99 -24.07 -4.11
C ASN A 172 2.81 -23.53 -5.53
N GLN A 173 1.57 -23.43 -6.01
CA GLN A 173 1.25 -22.87 -7.33
C GLN A 173 1.51 -21.37 -7.39
N VAL A 174 1.19 -20.63 -6.33
CA VAL A 174 1.53 -19.20 -6.20
C VAL A 174 3.04 -19.04 -6.21
N LYS A 175 3.79 -19.76 -5.36
CA LYS A 175 5.26 -19.75 -5.33
C LYS A 175 5.89 -20.10 -6.68
N ALA A 176 5.35 -21.11 -7.38
CA ALA A 176 5.82 -21.49 -8.70
C ALA A 176 5.60 -20.38 -9.73
N ALA A 177 4.46 -19.69 -9.68
CA ALA A 177 4.20 -18.54 -10.54
C ALA A 177 5.15 -17.37 -10.22
N GLU A 178 5.43 -17.12 -8.94
CA GLU A 178 6.35 -16.07 -8.47
C GLU A 178 7.79 -16.25 -8.97
N GLY A 179 8.22 -17.50 -9.12
CA GLY A 179 9.53 -17.84 -9.69
C GLY A 179 9.65 -17.56 -11.19
N THR A 180 8.55 -17.22 -11.89
CA THR A 180 8.60 -17.00 -13.35
C THR A 180 9.03 -15.59 -13.71
N ILE A 181 9.78 -15.47 -14.82
CA ILE A 181 10.15 -14.17 -15.42
C ILE A 181 8.89 -13.31 -15.69
N ASN A 182 7.82 -13.93 -16.20
CA ASN A 182 6.59 -13.22 -16.52
C ASN A 182 5.99 -12.54 -15.29
N TYR A 183 5.94 -13.24 -14.15
CA TYR A 183 5.43 -12.66 -12.91
C TYR A 183 6.34 -11.54 -12.39
N GLN A 184 7.66 -11.75 -12.36
CA GLN A 184 8.59 -10.72 -11.88
C GLN A 184 8.48 -9.43 -12.70
N MET A 185 8.38 -9.55 -14.03
CA MET A 185 8.20 -8.41 -14.92
C MET A 185 6.80 -7.79 -14.83
N GLN A 186 5.77 -8.57 -14.50
CA GLN A 186 4.44 -8.04 -14.19
C GLN A 186 4.46 -7.16 -12.95
N GLU A 187 5.06 -7.62 -11.85
CA GLU A 187 5.15 -6.84 -10.61
C GLU A 187 5.92 -5.53 -10.85
N LEU A 188 7.02 -5.61 -11.60
CA LEU A 188 7.81 -4.44 -11.98
C LEU A 188 6.99 -3.45 -12.82
N ALA A 189 6.30 -3.93 -13.86
CA ALA A 189 5.42 -3.13 -14.70
C ALA A 189 4.32 -2.42 -13.88
N SER A 190 3.68 -3.15 -12.96
CA SER A 190 2.65 -2.61 -12.07
C SER A 190 3.19 -1.51 -11.15
N SER A 191 4.44 -1.66 -10.67
CA SER A 191 5.10 -0.65 -9.84
C SER A 191 5.43 0.63 -10.62
N TYR A 192 5.95 0.54 -11.85
CA TYR A 192 6.17 1.71 -12.70
C TYR A 192 4.87 2.42 -13.05
N TYR A 193 3.81 1.65 -13.26
CA TYR A 193 2.51 2.22 -13.51
C TYR A 193 1.95 3.01 -12.30
N LYS A 194 2.29 2.60 -11.06
CA LYS A 194 1.99 3.41 -9.86
C LYS A 194 2.62 4.80 -9.95
N VAL A 195 3.86 4.90 -10.42
CA VAL A 195 4.55 6.17 -10.68
C VAL A 195 3.85 6.93 -11.81
N PHE A 196 3.50 6.25 -12.91
CA PHE A 196 2.85 6.85 -14.09
C PHE A 196 1.55 7.57 -13.75
N LYS A 197 0.73 7.02 -12.83
CA LYS A 197 -0.52 7.66 -12.35
C LYS A 197 -0.30 9.10 -11.88
N TYR A 198 0.86 9.41 -11.34
CA TYR A 198 1.16 10.68 -10.70
C TYR A 198 2.21 11.50 -11.46
N ASN A 199 3.19 10.85 -12.10
CA ASN A 199 4.19 11.51 -12.93
C ASN A 199 4.65 10.58 -14.07
N GLN A 200 4.19 10.90 -15.29
CA GLN A 200 4.51 10.13 -16.49
C GLN A 200 5.99 10.18 -16.85
N GLU A 201 6.64 11.35 -16.76
CA GLU A 201 8.07 11.50 -17.09
C GLU A 201 8.94 10.59 -16.22
N PHE A 202 8.67 10.58 -14.91
CA PHE A 202 9.42 9.75 -13.96
C PHE A 202 9.22 8.26 -14.24
N ALA A 203 7.98 7.85 -14.56
CA ALA A 203 7.70 6.46 -14.90
C ALA A 203 8.39 6.03 -16.20
N GLU A 204 8.34 6.86 -17.25
CA GLU A 204 8.98 6.52 -18.53
C GLU A 204 10.49 6.39 -18.40
N LYS A 205 11.13 7.23 -17.59
CA LYS A 205 12.54 7.07 -17.25
C LYS A 205 12.84 5.72 -16.60
N LEU A 206 12.03 5.29 -15.64
CA LEU A 206 12.23 3.99 -14.97
C LEU A 206 12.06 2.82 -15.97
N TRP A 207 11.07 2.90 -16.87
CA TRP A 207 10.85 1.92 -17.93
C TRP A 207 12.05 1.83 -18.87
N GLU A 208 12.52 2.97 -19.37
CA GLU A 208 13.63 3.06 -20.33
C GLU A 208 14.94 2.56 -19.73
N THR A 209 15.27 2.99 -18.52
CA THR A 209 16.46 2.52 -17.80
C THR A 209 16.41 1.00 -17.62
N ALA A 210 15.28 0.44 -17.19
CA ALA A 210 15.18 -1.01 -16.98
C ALA A 210 15.30 -1.79 -18.29
N LEU A 211 14.59 -1.37 -19.35
CA LEU A 211 14.66 -2.02 -20.66
C LEU A 211 16.07 -1.96 -21.25
N LEU A 212 16.79 -0.85 -21.10
CA LEU A 212 18.17 -0.71 -21.54
C LEU A 212 19.12 -1.68 -20.82
N ASN A 213 18.93 -1.88 -19.50
CA ASN A 213 19.83 -2.72 -18.70
C ASN A 213 19.46 -4.21 -18.78
N LEU A 214 18.21 -4.53 -19.12
CA LEU A 214 17.75 -5.89 -19.39
C LEU A 214 18.11 -6.40 -20.79
N GLN A 215 18.67 -5.59 -21.70
CA GLN A 215 18.88 -5.98 -23.11
C GLN A 215 19.66 -7.30 -23.30
N SER A 216 20.55 -7.64 -22.36
CA SER A 216 21.29 -8.91 -22.38
C SER A 216 20.49 -10.13 -21.91
N ASP A 217 19.30 -9.92 -21.35
CA ASP A 217 18.29 -10.92 -20.97
C ASP A 217 17.02 -10.72 -21.83
N SER A 218 17.01 -11.37 -22.99
CA SER A 218 15.92 -11.24 -23.97
C SER A 218 14.57 -11.66 -23.39
N ALA A 219 14.53 -12.71 -22.57
CA ALA A 219 13.31 -13.21 -21.96
C ALA A 219 12.67 -12.18 -21.01
N ARG A 220 13.45 -11.56 -20.12
CA ARG A 220 12.96 -10.48 -19.24
C ARG A 220 12.56 -9.24 -20.03
N THR A 221 13.35 -8.85 -21.03
CA THR A 221 13.05 -7.71 -21.89
C THR A 221 11.71 -7.88 -22.60
N THR A 222 11.49 -9.02 -23.26
CA THR A 222 10.24 -9.33 -23.95
C THR A 222 9.05 -9.39 -22.99
N ALA A 223 9.21 -10.01 -21.82
CA ALA A 223 8.15 -10.07 -20.82
C ALA A 223 7.77 -8.66 -20.30
N LEU A 224 8.75 -7.81 -20.00
CA LEU A 224 8.50 -6.45 -19.53
C LEU A 224 7.83 -5.59 -20.62
N GLN A 225 8.27 -5.69 -21.87
CA GLN A 225 7.62 -5.03 -23.01
C GLN A 225 6.17 -5.51 -23.22
N THR A 226 5.93 -6.81 -23.07
CA THR A 226 4.59 -7.38 -23.17
C THR A 226 3.65 -6.76 -22.13
N TRP A 227 4.08 -6.67 -20.87
CA TRP A 227 3.29 -6.03 -19.82
C TRP A 227 3.11 -4.53 -20.05
N ARG A 228 4.13 -3.82 -20.54
CA ARG A 228 3.99 -2.41 -20.94
C ARG A 228 2.89 -2.22 -21.99
N SER A 229 2.86 -3.07 -23.02
CA SER A 229 1.84 -3.05 -24.06
C SER A 229 0.45 -3.39 -23.52
N GLN A 230 0.33 -4.38 -22.62
CA GLN A 230 -0.94 -4.71 -21.99
C GLN A 230 -1.48 -3.56 -21.14
N ILE A 231 -0.62 -2.89 -20.35
CA ILE A 231 -1.02 -1.73 -19.54
C ILE A 231 -1.46 -0.58 -20.45
N LYS A 232 -0.75 -0.30 -21.55
CA LYS A 232 -1.17 0.70 -22.55
C LYS A 232 -2.53 0.37 -23.18
N ALA A 233 -2.79 -0.90 -23.48
CA ALA A 233 -4.08 -1.32 -24.00
C ALA A 233 -5.22 -1.13 -22.98
N LEU A 234 -4.94 -1.37 -21.69
CA LEU A 234 -5.88 -1.12 -20.59
C LEU A 234 -6.15 0.38 -20.40
N ASP A 235 -5.10 1.21 -20.44
CA ASP A 235 -5.19 2.68 -20.41
C ASP A 235 -6.01 3.22 -21.59
N SER A 236 -5.86 2.63 -22.77
CA SER A 236 -6.63 3.04 -23.96
C SER A 236 -8.13 2.71 -23.83
N GLN A 237 -8.50 1.68 -23.06
CA GLN A 237 -9.91 1.30 -22.83
C GLN A 237 -10.55 2.15 -21.74
N VAL A 238 -9.87 2.27 -20.60
CA VAL A 238 -10.31 3.07 -19.45
C VAL A 238 -9.07 3.83 -18.97
N PRO A 239 -8.95 5.13 -19.29
CA PRO A 239 -7.74 5.89 -19.00
C PRO A 239 -7.38 5.87 -17.53
N LEU A 240 -6.15 5.46 -17.29
CA LEU A 240 -5.64 5.00 -16.02
C LEU A 240 -5.15 6.16 -15.13
N ALA A 241 -4.86 7.33 -15.72
CA ALA A 241 -4.41 8.53 -14.99
C ALA A 241 -5.51 9.58 -14.73
N LYS A 242 -6.58 9.64 -15.55
CA LYS A 242 -7.59 10.72 -15.50
C LYS A 242 -8.98 10.28 -15.98
N VAL A 243 -9.71 9.52 -15.16
CA VAL A 243 -11.10 9.11 -15.41
C VAL A 243 -11.95 9.20 -14.14
N SER A 244 -13.28 9.23 -14.31
CA SER A 244 -14.23 9.10 -13.20
C SER A 244 -13.96 7.83 -12.39
N ARG A 245 -14.02 7.96 -11.05
CA ARG A 245 -13.86 6.81 -10.15
C ARG A 245 -14.84 5.68 -10.42
N ALA A 246 -16.03 6.01 -10.93
CA ALA A 246 -17.05 5.04 -11.30
C ALA A 246 -16.54 4.04 -12.36
N ALA A 247 -15.93 4.50 -13.45
CA ALA A 247 -15.44 3.62 -14.52
C ALA A 247 -14.26 2.74 -14.06
N HIS A 248 -13.36 3.28 -13.25
CA HIS A 248 -12.31 2.49 -12.60
C HIS A 248 -12.89 1.39 -11.71
N ASN A 249 -13.88 1.74 -10.88
CA ASN A 249 -14.51 0.78 -10.00
C ASN A 249 -15.27 -0.29 -10.80
N GLU A 250 -15.98 0.07 -11.86
CA GLU A 250 -16.64 -0.88 -12.76
C GLU A 250 -15.62 -1.86 -13.36
N LYS A 251 -14.51 -1.35 -13.89
CA LYS A 251 -13.46 -2.20 -14.48
C LYS A 251 -12.78 -3.10 -13.44
N TYR A 252 -12.51 -2.58 -12.26
CA TYR A 252 -11.99 -3.35 -11.12
C TYR A 252 -12.94 -4.50 -10.76
N GLN A 253 -14.23 -4.19 -10.58
CA GLN A 253 -15.27 -5.17 -10.22
C GLN A 253 -15.39 -6.27 -11.28
N GLN A 254 -15.41 -5.89 -12.55
CA GLN A 254 -15.46 -6.83 -13.67
C GLN A 254 -14.32 -7.85 -13.58
N LEU A 255 -13.10 -7.40 -13.30
CA LEU A 255 -11.92 -8.27 -13.25
C LEU A 255 -11.89 -9.18 -12.03
N VAL A 256 -12.24 -8.67 -10.83
CA VAL A 256 -12.26 -9.53 -9.63
C VAL A 256 -13.43 -10.51 -9.63
N GLU A 257 -14.58 -10.13 -10.19
CA GLU A 257 -15.73 -11.03 -10.37
C GLU A 257 -15.40 -12.18 -11.34
N GLN A 258 -14.60 -11.93 -12.37
CA GLN A 258 -14.09 -13.00 -13.25
C GLN A 258 -13.28 -14.06 -12.49
N ILE A 259 -12.50 -13.67 -11.48
CA ILE A 259 -11.76 -14.63 -10.66
C ILE A 259 -12.74 -15.51 -9.86
N SER A 260 -13.74 -14.92 -9.20
CA SER A 260 -14.75 -15.70 -8.47
C SER A 260 -15.53 -16.64 -9.38
N VAL A 261 -15.99 -16.18 -10.55
CA VAL A 261 -16.89 -16.94 -11.42
C VAL A 261 -16.15 -17.95 -12.30
N LEU A 262 -15.10 -17.51 -13.02
CA LEU A 262 -14.44 -18.35 -14.03
C LEU A 262 -13.37 -19.24 -13.42
N GLN A 263 -12.73 -18.78 -12.34
CA GLN A 263 -11.69 -19.54 -11.64
C GLN A 263 -12.25 -20.23 -10.40
N ASN A 264 -13.56 -20.18 -10.11
CA ASN A 264 -14.12 -20.66 -8.84
C ASN A 264 -13.31 -20.11 -7.63
N GLY A 265 -12.86 -18.86 -7.73
CA GLY A 265 -11.92 -18.20 -6.83
C GLY A 265 -10.45 -18.64 -6.95
N TYR A 266 -10.19 -19.95 -6.92
CA TYR A 266 -8.84 -20.51 -6.71
C TYR A 266 -8.38 -21.58 -7.72
N GLY A 267 -9.14 -21.80 -8.79
CA GLY A 267 -8.98 -22.89 -9.75
C GLY A 267 -7.68 -22.82 -10.56
N SER A 268 -7.25 -21.62 -10.97
CA SER A 268 -5.93 -21.40 -11.59
C SER A 268 -5.25 -20.20 -10.92
N PRO A 269 -4.44 -20.41 -9.86
CA PRO A 269 -3.72 -19.32 -9.21
C PRO A 269 -2.90 -18.48 -10.18
N LYS A 270 -2.22 -19.12 -11.14
CA LYS A 270 -1.42 -18.43 -12.17
C LYS A 270 -2.26 -17.44 -12.99
N ASP A 271 -3.43 -17.84 -13.48
CA ASP A 271 -4.27 -16.98 -14.31
C ASP A 271 -4.94 -15.90 -13.45
N SER A 272 -5.38 -16.26 -12.24
CA SER A 272 -5.91 -15.30 -11.26
C SER A 272 -4.89 -14.22 -10.89
N LEU A 273 -3.61 -14.55 -10.74
CA LEU A 273 -2.56 -13.56 -10.42
C LEU A 273 -2.47 -12.49 -11.51
N ALA A 274 -2.58 -12.87 -12.79
CA ALA A 274 -2.53 -11.96 -13.93
C ALA A 274 -3.79 -11.10 -14.05
N ILE A 275 -4.98 -11.66 -13.76
CA ILE A 275 -6.24 -10.91 -13.72
C ILE A 275 -6.21 -9.91 -12.55
N LEU A 276 -5.78 -10.36 -11.37
CA LEU A 276 -5.67 -9.53 -10.17
C LEU A 276 -4.70 -8.37 -10.38
N ALA A 277 -3.55 -8.61 -11.01
CA ALA A 277 -2.61 -7.56 -11.37
C ALA A 277 -3.26 -6.43 -12.19
N LYS A 278 -4.07 -6.80 -13.20
CA LYS A 278 -4.82 -5.85 -14.03
C LYS A 278 -5.91 -5.15 -13.23
N ALA A 279 -6.60 -5.87 -12.35
CA ALA A 279 -7.64 -5.31 -11.49
C ALA A 279 -7.05 -4.20 -10.59
N LEU A 280 -5.93 -4.47 -9.93
CA LEU A 280 -5.29 -3.54 -9.01
C LEU A 280 -4.85 -2.21 -9.68
N LEU A 281 -4.62 -2.19 -11.00
CA LEU A 281 -4.36 -0.94 -11.72
C LEU A 281 -5.54 0.04 -11.64
N TYR A 282 -6.77 -0.47 -11.60
CA TYR A 282 -8.00 0.32 -11.51
C TYR A 282 -8.47 0.59 -10.07
N ALA A 283 -8.01 -0.23 -9.12
CA ALA A 283 -8.37 -0.07 -7.71
C ALA A 283 -7.97 1.33 -7.20
N ALA A 284 -8.84 1.93 -6.38
CA ALA A 284 -8.52 3.14 -5.65
C ALA A 284 -7.53 2.78 -4.53
N GLU A 285 -6.42 3.51 -4.43
CA GLU A 285 -5.44 3.45 -3.33
C GLU A 285 -4.83 2.08 -2.94
N ALA A 286 -5.14 1.01 -3.68
CA ALA A 286 -4.59 -0.31 -3.42
C ALA A 286 -3.08 -0.39 -3.68
N TYR A 287 -2.45 -1.34 -3.00
CA TYR A 287 -1.15 -1.84 -3.41
C TYR A 287 -1.28 -2.61 -4.74
N HIS A 288 -0.43 -2.30 -5.71
CA HIS A 288 -0.42 -2.95 -7.01
C HIS A 288 0.49 -4.19 -7.04
N THR A 289 1.47 -4.25 -6.14
CA THR A 289 2.46 -5.33 -6.09
C THR A 289 2.39 -6.09 -4.77
N ARG A 290 2.66 -7.40 -4.85
CA ARG A 290 2.74 -8.27 -3.68
C ARG A 290 3.98 -7.96 -2.86
N GLY A 291 5.06 -7.49 -3.49
CA GLY A 291 6.23 -6.99 -2.77
C GLY A 291 5.87 -5.85 -1.80
N ALA A 292 5.06 -4.88 -2.26
CA ALA A 292 4.57 -3.81 -1.38
C ALA A 292 3.59 -4.34 -0.31
N ILE A 293 2.71 -5.29 -0.63
CA ILE A 293 1.81 -5.92 0.37
C ILE A 293 2.60 -6.66 1.44
N ARG A 294 3.56 -7.51 1.08
CA ARG A 294 4.41 -8.26 2.01
C ARG A 294 5.21 -7.33 2.91
N HIS A 295 5.85 -6.32 2.31
CA HIS A 295 6.64 -5.35 3.05
C HIS A 295 5.78 -4.52 4.01
N VAL A 296 4.73 -3.89 3.51
CA VAL A 296 3.99 -2.91 4.30
C VAL A 296 2.90 -3.57 5.14
N VAL A 297 2.08 -4.42 4.54
CA VAL A 297 0.99 -5.07 5.28
C VAL A 297 1.55 -6.19 6.14
N GLY A 298 2.29 -7.14 5.55
CA GLY A 298 2.85 -8.28 6.29
C GLY A 298 3.89 -7.89 7.33
N GLY A 299 4.95 -7.22 6.91
CA GLY A 299 6.08 -6.86 7.75
C GLY A 299 5.79 -5.70 8.70
N THR A 300 5.31 -4.58 8.17
CA THR A 300 5.17 -3.34 8.96
C THR A 300 3.90 -3.32 9.82
N GLN A 301 2.74 -3.65 9.24
CA GLN A 301 1.44 -3.51 9.91
C GLN A 301 1.08 -4.74 10.74
N MET A 302 1.21 -5.93 10.16
CA MET A 302 0.88 -7.20 10.82
C MET A 302 2.03 -7.74 11.69
N LYS A 303 3.26 -7.23 11.50
CA LYS A 303 4.47 -7.64 12.23
C LYS A 303 4.77 -9.13 12.13
N LEU A 304 4.54 -9.71 10.95
CA LEU A 304 4.80 -11.12 10.70
C LEU A 304 6.30 -11.36 10.48
N ASN A 305 6.87 -12.29 11.25
CA ASN A 305 8.30 -12.56 11.26
C ASN A 305 8.86 -12.97 9.89
N GLN A 306 8.08 -13.70 9.07
CA GLN A 306 8.49 -14.13 7.73
C GLN A 306 8.43 -13.03 6.66
N TYR A 307 7.80 -11.88 6.97
CA TYR A 307 7.67 -10.74 6.07
C TYR A 307 8.37 -9.49 6.59
N GLN A 308 9.25 -9.63 7.59
CA GLN A 308 10.17 -8.56 7.98
C GLN A 308 10.96 -8.10 6.75
N THR A 309 11.13 -6.79 6.57
CA THR A 309 11.73 -6.21 5.35
C THR A 309 13.09 -6.84 5.00
N ALA A 310 13.90 -7.16 6.01
CA ALA A 310 15.21 -7.81 5.85
C ALA A 310 15.17 -9.21 5.22
N LYS A 311 14.01 -9.89 5.26
CA LYS A 311 13.82 -11.26 4.78
C LYS A 311 13.08 -11.33 3.45
N LEU A 312 12.70 -10.19 2.88
CA LEU A 312 11.97 -10.17 1.62
C LEU A 312 12.92 -10.41 0.44
N PRO A 313 12.48 -11.17 -0.58
CA PRO A 313 13.25 -11.32 -1.81
C PRO A 313 13.57 -9.97 -2.45
N LEU A 314 14.71 -9.89 -3.14
CA LEU A 314 15.11 -8.64 -3.78
C LEU A 314 14.10 -8.10 -4.79
N ASN A 315 13.37 -8.97 -5.49
CA ASN A 315 12.30 -8.54 -6.39
C ASN A 315 11.17 -7.84 -5.63
N ASP A 316 10.77 -8.36 -4.47
CA ASP A 316 9.71 -7.78 -3.64
C ASP A 316 10.13 -6.41 -3.09
N LEU A 317 11.39 -6.29 -2.66
CA LEU A 317 11.96 -5.01 -2.21
C LEU A 317 12.04 -4.00 -3.38
N TRP A 318 12.43 -4.44 -4.57
CA TRP A 318 12.56 -3.59 -5.76
C TRP A 318 11.22 -2.96 -6.15
N VAL A 319 10.19 -3.78 -6.28
CA VAL A 319 8.86 -3.29 -6.66
C VAL A 319 8.21 -2.50 -5.52
N SER A 320 8.46 -2.87 -4.26
CA SER A 320 8.00 -2.09 -3.10
C SER A 320 8.64 -0.71 -3.03
N MET A 321 9.93 -0.57 -3.37
CA MET A 321 10.61 0.72 -3.41
C MET A 321 9.93 1.64 -4.43
N ILE A 322 9.76 1.17 -5.67
CA ILE A 322 9.16 1.95 -6.76
C ILE A 322 7.71 2.32 -6.44
N GLU A 323 6.94 1.39 -5.88
CA GLU A 323 5.53 1.65 -5.59
C GLU A 323 5.35 2.70 -4.48
N ASN A 324 6.15 2.64 -3.41
CA ASN A 324 6.12 3.65 -2.35
C ASN A 324 6.70 5.00 -2.81
N TRP A 325 7.58 5.00 -3.83
CA TRP A 325 7.96 6.24 -4.52
C TRP A 325 6.75 6.85 -5.25
N GLY A 326 5.97 6.05 -5.97
CA GLY A 326 4.71 6.48 -6.58
C GLY A 326 3.75 7.13 -5.57
N GLU A 327 3.58 6.52 -4.39
CA GLU A 327 2.78 7.09 -3.30
C GLU A 327 3.37 8.40 -2.72
N SER A 328 4.69 8.56 -2.72
CA SER A 328 5.33 9.81 -2.30
C SER A 328 5.06 10.93 -3.31
N ILE A 329 5.11 10.64 -4.62
CA ILE A 329 4.74 11.59 -5.67
C ILE A 329 3.26 11.99 -5.55
N LYS A 330 2.36 11.05 -5.24
CA LYS A 330 0.95 11.34 -4.96
C LYS A 330 0.81 12.42 -3.88
N GLU A 331 1.47 12.24 -2.75
CA GLU A 331 1.44 13.20 -1.65
C GLU A 331 2.03 14.56 -2.06
N TYR A 332 3.11 14.57 -2.83
CA TYR A 332 3.69 15.80 -3.39
C TYR A 332 2.68 16.58 -4.25
N ILE A 333 1.93 15.89 -5.12
CA ILE A 333 0.89 16.52 -5.95
C ILE A 333 -0.24 17.07 -5.07
N HIS A 334 -0.63 16.34 -4.02
CA HIS A 334 -1.59 16.81 -3.01
C HIS A 334 -1.06 17.95 -2.12
N CYS A 335 0.22 18.33 -2.27
CA CYS A 335 0.80 19.45 -1.56
C CYS A 335 0.72 20.79 -2.32
N GLN A 336 0.32 20.84 -3.59
CA GLN A 336 0.42 22.07 -4.41
C GLN A 336 0.01 23.35 -3.64
N GLY A 337 0.98 24.24 -3.43
CA GLY A 337 0.81 25.51 -2.68
C GLY A 337 1.14 25.46 -1.17
N LYS A 338 1.39 24.28 -0.60
CA LYS A 338 1.86 24.11 0.79
C LYS A 338 3.36 24.32 0.90
N ILE A 339 3.77 24.81 2.07
CA ILE A 339 5.18 24.92 2.43
C ILE A 339 5.82 23.54 2.61
N LEU A 340 7.14 23.50 2.43
CA LEU A 340 8.02 22.34 2.50
C LEU A 340 7.74 21.46 3.72
N GLU A 341 7.59 22.08 4.88
CA GLU A 341 7.45 21.43 6.18
C GLU A 341 6.14 20.65 6.31
N GLU A 342 5.06 21.19 5.76
CA GLU A 342 3.78 20.49 5.68
C GLU A 342 3.87 19.34 4.66
N CYS A 343 4.53 19.59 3.53
CA CYS A 343 4.59 18.60 2.46
C CYS A 343 5.48 17.41 2.82
N LEU A 344 6.68 17.66 3.37
CA LEU A 344 7.57 16.64 3.92
C LEU A 344 6.83 15.75 4.91
N LEU A 345 6.03 16.35 5.80
CA LEU A 345 5.29 15.58 6.78
C LEU A 345 4.22 14.68 6.12
N LYS A 346 3.53 15.17 5.09
CA LYS A 346 2.60 14.34 4.32
C LYS A 346 3.30 13.16 3.65
N MET A 347 4.42 13.40 2.99
CA MET A 347 5.21 12.40 2.25
C MET A 347 5.92 11.39 3.16
N SER A 348 6.25 11.76 4.40
CA SER A 348 7.09 10.98 5.34
C SER A 348 6.75 9.50 5.44
N LYS A 349 5.45 9.15 5.52
CA LYS A 349 4.96 7.76 5.61
C LYS A 349 5.47 6.89 4.46
N TYR A 350 5.38 7.39 3.23
CA TYR A 350 5.72 6.63 2.03
C TYR A 350 7.21 6.71 1.71
N MET A 351 7.85 7.85 2.00
CA MET A 351 9.31 7.97 1.87
C MET A 351 10.04 7.06 2.84
N TRP A 352 9.59 6.95 4.09
CA TRP A 352 10.12 5.98 5.05
C TRP A 352 10.05 4.55 4.51
N ARG A 353 8.88 4.12 4.01
CA ARG A 353 8.71 2.78 3.41
C ARG A 353 9.60 2.57 2.18
N MET A 354 9.75 3.58 1.33
CA MET A 354 10.66 3.54 0.19
C MET A 354 12.12 3.36 0.65
N PHE A 355 12.56 4.14 1.63
CA PHE A 355 13.93 4.07 2.16
C PHE A 355 14.22 2.76 2.88
N ALA A 356 13.26 2.21 3.63
CA ALA A 356 13.36 0.88 4.23
C ALA A 356 13.64 -0.19 3.16
N ALA A 357 12.91 -0.17 2.04
CA ALA A 357 13.16 -1.09 0.93
C ALA A 357 14.54 -0.84 0.26
N MET A 358 14.92 0.42 0.02
CA MET A 358 16.22 0.78 -0.55
C MET A 358 17.40 0.30 0.31
N LYS A 359 17.29 0.40 1.63
CA LYS A 359 18.33 -0.06 2.57
C LYS A 359 18.62 -1.54 2.41
N PHE A 360 17.60 -2.38 2.33
CA PHE A 360 17.78 -3.83 2.17
C PHE A 360 18.14 -4.22 0.73
N LEU A 361 17.64 -3.51 -0.29
CA LEU A 361 18.16 -3.66 -1.66
C LEU A 361 19.66 -3.39 -1.74
N ARG A 362 20.11 -2.31 -1.08
CA ARG A 362 21.53 -1.98 -1.02
C ARG A 362 22.35 -3.10 -0.40
N GLN A 363 21.84 -3.72 0.67
CA GLN A 363 22.51 -4.83 1.34
C GLN A 363 22.63 -6.06 0.43
N GLY A 364 21.58 -6.38 -0.34
CA GLY A 364 21.59 -7.44 -1.34
C GLY A 364 22.48 -7.19 -2.57
N ILE A 365 22.81 -5.93 -2.87
CA ILE A 365 23.75 -5.60 -3.95
C ILE A 365 25.20 -5.76 -3.44
N PRO A 366 26.10 -6.45 -4.18
CA PRO A 366 27.50 -6.59 -3.79
C PRO A 366 28.21 -5.25 -3.57
N ALA A 367 29.03 -5.15 -2.52
CA ALA A 367 29.67 -3.89 -2.10
C ALA A 367 30.40 -3.12 -3.23
N PRO A 368 31.15 -3.76 -4.14
CA PRO A 368 31.79 -3.05 -5.26
C PRO A 368 30.80 -2.43 -6.26
N LYS A 369 29.57 -2.96 -6.34
CA LYS A 369 28.53 -2.53 -7.27
C LYS A 369 27.61 -1.44 -6.69
N ARG A 370 27.83 -1.05 -5.43
CA ARG A 370 26.99 -0.12 -4.64
C ARG A 370 27.20 1.38 -4.93
N GLY A 371 28.07 1.73 -5.88
CA GLY A 371 28.34 3.14 -6.24
C GLY A 371 27.07 3.88 -6.69
N GLY A 372 26.91 5.13 -6.24
CA GLY A 372 25.77 6.00 -6.54
C GLY A 372 24.49 5.71 -5.75
N LEU A 373 24.43 4.60 -5.01
CA LEU A 373 23.30 4.27 -4.14
C LEU A 373 23.31 5.15 -2.88
N VAL A 374 22.12 5.49 -2.40
CA VAL A 374 21.90 6.20 -1.12
C VAL A 374 22.58 5.44 0.02
N SER A 375 23.24 6.18 0.91
CA SER A 375 23.86 5.66 2.13
C SER A 375 22.86 5.66 3.29
N PHE A 376 22.91 4.63 4.14
CA PHE A 376 22.02 4.45 5.30
C PHE A 376 22.87 4.27 6.57
N ALA A 377 23.69 5.27 6.91
CA ALA A 377 24.65 5.17 8.03
C ALA A 377 24.65 6.42 8.91
N GLY A 378 24.69 6.19 10.23
CA GLY A 378 24.80 7.22 11.27
C GLY A 378 23.65 8.22 11.29
N VAL A 379 23.93 9.45 11.73
CA VAL A 379 22.98 10.59 11.79
C VAL A 379 22.48 11.07 10.42
N LYS A 380 22.97 10.46 9.34
CA LYS A 380 22.67 10.75 7.93
C LYS A 380 21.85 9.60 7.30
N ASP A 381 21.03 8.93 8.07
CA ASP A 381 20.15 7.87 7.57
C ASP A 381 18.77 8.43 7.18
N PRO A 382 18.44 8.52 5.87
CA PRO A 382 17.16 9.07 5.43
C PRO A 382 15.94 8.23 5.84
N GLU A 383 16.10 6.92 6.08
CA GLU A 383 15.03 6.07 6.63
C GLU A 383 14.66 6.56 8.04
N THR A 384 15.68 6.71 8.88
CA THR A 384 15.55 7.10 10.28
C THR A 384 14.96 8.51 10.40
N MET A 385 15.41 9.46 9.55
CA MET A 385 14.87 10.82 9.53
C MET A 385 13.38 10.86 9.15
N MET A 386 12.97 10.07 8.15
CA MET A 386 11.56 9.98 7.75
C MET A 386 10.68 9.31 8.81
N SER A 387 11.20 8.27 9.49
CA SER A 387 10.52 7.66 10.63
C SER A 387 10.33 8.65 11.77
N TYR A 388 11.34 9.47 12.07
CA TYR A 388 11.26 10.52 13.08
C TYR A 388 10.14 11.52 12.79
N TRP A 389 10.05 12.04 11.55
CA TRP A 389 8.95 12.93 11.17
C TRP A 389 7.58 12.24 11.24
N LEU A 390 7.49 10.99 10.82
CA LEU A 390 6.26 10.22 10.94
C LEU A 390 5.81 10.05 12.40
N ASP A 391 6.73 9.64 13.28
CA ASP A 391 6.42 9.22 14.65
C ASP A 391 6.29 10.38 15.63
N VAL A 392 7.16 11.37 15.51
CA VAL A 392 7.23 12.50 16.44
C VAL A 392 6.26 13.61 16.04
N TYR A 393 5.99 13.80 14.75
CA TYR A 393 5.10 14.86 14.27
C TYR A 393 3.76 14.31 13.80
N LYS A 394 3.75 13.53 12.71
CA LYS A 394 2.49 13.15 12.02
C LYS A 394 1.57 12.34 12.92
N ARG A 395 2.09 11.31 13.58
CA ARG A 395 1.31 10.45 14.50
C ARG A 395 0.88 11.16 15.79
N ARG A 396 1.43 12.33 16.09
CA ARG A 396 1.02 13.19 17.21
C ARG A 396 0.03 14.29 16.78
N GLY A 397 -0.42 14.28 15.53
CA GLY A 397 -1.39 15.26 15.02
C GLY A 397 -0.77 16.63 14.73
N VAL A 398 0.56 16.74 14.69
CA VAL A 398 1.26 17.93 14.21
C VAL A 398 1.15 17.98 12.69
N ASN A 399 0.99 19.18 12.12
CA ASN A 399 0.69 19.37 10.69
C ASN A 399 1.91 19.82 9.86
N MET A 400 3.03 20.17 10.49
CA MET A 400 4.27 20.58 9.84
C MET A 400 5.51 20.11 10.61
N VAL A 401 6.61 19.89 9.91
CA VAL A 401 7.92 19.63 10.51
C VAL A 401 8.44 20.90 11.19
N SER A 402 8.89 20.80 12.45
CA SER A 402 9.57 21.90 13.17
C SER A 402 11.02 21.55 13.52
N SER A 403 11.61 20.61 12.78
CA SER A 403 12.98 20.15 13.01
C SER A 403 13.99 21.27 12.73
N ASN A 404 15.17 21.18 13.33
CA ASN A 404 16.29 22.07 13.05
C ASN A 404 16.51 22.20 11.54
N GLU A 405 16.69 23.42 11.05
CA GLU A 405 16.91 23.70 9.61
C GLU A 405 18.07 22.88 9.04
N ASN A 406 19.12 22.63 9.84
CA ASN A 406 20.25 21.78 9.43
C ASN A 406 19.83 20.32 9.23
N PHE A 407 18.87 19.81 10.00
CA PHE A 407 18.33 18.47 9.83
C PHE A 407 17.62 18.34 8.47
N VAL A 408 16.76 19.30 8.13
CA VAL A 408 16.06 19.34 6.84
C VAL A 408 17.05 19.52 5.68
N LYS A 409 18.04 20.41 5.81
CA LYS A 409 19.09 20.60 4.79
C LYS A 409 19.91 19.34 4.55
N ASN A 410 20.36 18.67 5.62
CA ASN A 410 21.13 17.43 5.51
C ASN A 410 20.32 16.34 4.80
N PHE A 411 19.03 16.22 5.08
CA PHE A 411 18.15 15.29 4.37
C PHE A 411 18.20 15.49 2.85
N PHE A 412 18.05 16.73 2.39
CA PHE A 412 18.05 17.05 0.97
C PHE A 412 19.42 16.90 0.30
N LEU A 413 20.49 17.27 0.99
CA LEU A 413 21.86 17.11 0.47
C LEU A 413 22.19 15.64 0.16
N MET A 414 21.69 14.69 0.96
CA MET A 414 21.94 13.25 0.74
C MET A 414 21.23 12.68 -0.49
N LEU A 415 20.19 13.36 -0.95
CA LEU A 415 19.39 12.98 -2.11
C LEU A 415 19.79 13.78 -3.36
N ASP A 416 20.88 14.53 -3.29
CA ASP A 416 21.35 15.46 -4.32
C ASP A 416 20.27 16.49 -4.72
N CYS A 417 19.39 16.87 -3.78
CA CYS A 417 18.44 17.93 -4.02
C CYS A 417 19.13 19.31 -4.00
N PRO A 418 18.63 20.30 -4.76
CA PRO A 418 19.04 21.69 -4.56
C PRO A 418 18.73 22.13 -3.12
N LEU A 419 19.32 23.26 -2.71
CA LEU A 419 19.08 23.82 -1.37
C LEU A 419 17.60 24.27 -1.25
N GLU A 420 16.79 23.39 -0.70
CA GLU A 420 15.40 23.67 -0.34
C GLU A 420 15.34 24.68 0.82
N ARG A 421 14.34 25.55 0.80
CA ARG A 421 14.15 26.61 1.80
C ARG A 421 12.90 26.34 2.62
N LEU A 422 13.02 26.46 3.94
CA LEU A 422 11.87 26.45 4.86
C LEU A 422 10.89 27.57 4.49
N GLY A 423 9.60 27.34 4.69
CA GLY A 423 8.52 28.25 4.31
C GLY A 423 8.26 28.40 2.81
N GLN A 424 9.03 27.72 1.94
CA GLN A 424 8.79 27.67 0.49
C GLN A 424 8.23 26.30 0.08
N PRO A 425 7.51 26.18 -1.06
CA PRO A 425 7.12 24.87 -1.57
C PRO A 425 8.32 23.99 -1.95
N LEU A 426 8.19 22.67 -1.77
CA LEU A 426 9.20 21.70 -2.23
C LEU A 426 9.38 21.78 -3.75
N SER A 427 10.62 21.96 -4.20
CA SER A 427 10.89 22.11 -5.62
C SER A 427 10.66 20.84 -6.44
N PHE A 428 10.22 20.99 -7.68
CA PHE A 428 10.16 19.89 -8.63
C PHE A 428 11.55 19.32 -8.95
N GLN A 429 12.59 20.17 -8.91
CA GLN A 429 13.99 19.75 -9.11
C GLN A 429 14.43 18.75 -8.04
N CYS A 430 14.07 18.97 -6.77
CA CYS A 430 14.35 17.97 -5.73
C CYS A 430 13.60 16.66 -5.96
N MET A 431 12.33 16.72 -6.38
CA MET A 431 11.58 15.51 -6.76
C MET A 431 12.28 14.73 -7.89
N GLN A 432 12.88 15.43 -8.86
CA GLN A 432 13.68 14.82 -9.91
C GLN A 432 14.97 14.18 -9.35
N SER A 433 15.67 14.84 -8.42
CA SER A 433 16.84 14.27 -7.74
C SER A 433 16.49 12.99 -6.97
N ILE A 434 15.39 12.96 -6.24
CA ILE A 434 14.91 11.76 -5.55
C ILE A 434 14.58 10.66 -6.56
N ASN A 435 13.87 10.98 -7.65
CA ASN A 435 13.59 10.03 -8.73
C ASN A 435 14.88 9.46 -9.33
N ASN A 436 15.92 10.28 -9.49
CA ASN A 436 17.22 9.82 -9.98
C ASN A 436 17.85 8.81 -9.02
N LYS A 437 17.75 9.02 -7.71
CA LYS A 437 18.22 8.02 -6.72
C LYS A 437 17.45 6.71 -6.86
N VAL A 438 16.12 6.76 -6.99
CA VAL A 438 15.28 5.56 -7.21
C VAL A 438 15.67 4.86 -8.52
N ASP A 439 15.92 5.61 -9.59
CA ASP A 439 16.30 5.06 -10.89
C ASP A 439 17.71 4.42 -10.89
N ILE A 440 18.64 4.88 -10.05
CA ILE A 440 19.94 4.20 -9.87
C ILE A 440 19.72 2.80 -9.29
N TYR A 441 18.86 2.64 -8.28
CA TYR A 441 18.51 1.30 -7.76
C TYR A 441 17.82 0.47 -8.85
N ASN A 442 16.86 1.06 -9.56
CA ASN A 442 16.15 0.42 -10.66
C ASN A 442 17.10 -0.14 -11.73
N ARG A 443 18.10 0.65 -12.14
CA ARG A 443 19.16 0.26 -13.06
C ARG A 443 19.94 -0.95 -12.57
N LYS A 444 20.36 -0.94 -11.30
CA LYS A 444 21.15 -2.04 -10.71
C LYS A 444 20.34 -3.32 -10.61
N MET A 445 19.06 -3.24 -10.25
CA MET A 445 18.20 -4.43 -10.15
C MET A 445 17.82 -5.01 -11.52
N ALA A 446 17.80 -4.17 -12.55
CA ALA A 446 17.63 -4.56 -13.94
C ALA A 446 18.89 -5.21 -14.56
N ASP A 447 20.06 -5.15 -13.91
CA ASP A 447 21.27 -5.84 -14.38
C ASP A 447 21.16 -7.36 -14.08
N PRO A 448 21.14 -8.23 -15.11
CA PRO A 448 21.03 -9.68 -14.92
C PRO A 448 22.13 -10.30 -14.05
N LYS A 449 23.32 -9.68 -13.99
CA LYS A 449 24.42 -10.15 -13.15
C LYS A 449 24.14 -9.93 -11.66
N ILE A 450 23.55 -8.78 -11.33
CA ILE A 450 23.14 -8.47 -9.95
C ILE A 450 21.93 -9.33 -9.55
N ASN A 451 20.99 -9.52 -10.47
CA ASN A 451 19.80 -10.31 -10.21
C ASN A 451 20.13 -11.79 -9.93
N LYS A 452 21.01 -12.41 -10.73
CA LYS A 452 21.46 -13.80 -10.53
C LYS A 452 22.26 -14.00 -9.24
N GLU A 453 23.17 -13.08 -8.91
CA GLU A 453 23.98 -13.15 -7.68
C GLU A 453 23.11 -12.93 -6.42
N GLY A 454 22.12 -12.02 -6.49
CA GLY A 454 21.19 -11.78 -5.40
C GLY A 454 20.26 -12.96 -5.11
N MET A 455 19.73 -13.62 -6.15
CA MET A 455 18.87 -14.80 -6.00
C MET A 455 19.60 -16.03 -5.41
N GLN A 456 20.93 -16.11 -5.51
CA GLN A 456 21.73 -17.17 -4.88
C GLN A 456 21.97 -16.91 -3.39
N ASN A 457 22.04 -15.64 -2.97
CA ASN A 457 22.24 -15.24 -1.56
C ASN A 457 20.95 -15.31 -0.73
N ASP A 458 19.77 -15.11 -1.35
CA ASP A 458 18.46 -15.27 -0.70
C ASP A 458 18.25 -16.70 -0.15
N ALA A 459 18.97 -17.71 -0.66
CA ALA A 459 18.94 -19.09 -0.16
C ALA A 459 19.80 -19.33 1.10
N GLN A 460 20.67 -18.39 1.48
CA GLN A 460 21.68 -18.57 2.54
C GLN A 460 21.52 -17.64 3.76
N GLN A 461 20.65 -16.63 3.71
CA GLN A 461 20.56 -15.56 4.73
C GLN A 461 19.49 -15.73 5.83
N ASN A 462 18.98 -16.94 6.04
CA ASN A 462 18.22 -17.26 7.25
C ASN A 462 19.20 -17.50 8.42
N ASP A 463 19.74 -16.44 9.03
CA ASP A 463 20.17 -16.39 10.44
C ASP A 463 21.09 -15.18 10.68
N SER A 464 20.52 -14.05 11.12
CA SER A 464 21.17 -13.18 12.12
C SER A 464 20.20 -12.07 12.55
N GLU A 465 20.10 -11.92 13.87
CA GLU A 465 19.24 -11.00 14.62
C GLU A 465 19.52 -9.52 14.34
N SER A 466 18.48 -8.67 14.40
CA SER A 466 18.63 -7.21 14.41
C SER A 466 18.20 -6.63 15.76
N GLU A 467 19.17 -6.14 16.53
CA GLU A 467 18.98 -5.42 17.79
C GLU A 467 18.61 -3.93 17.61
N ASP A 468 18.07 -3.40 18.71
CA ASP A 468 17.44 -2.11 18.98
C ASP A 468 18.30 -0.86 18.64
N TYR A 469 18.17 -0.39 17.39
CA TYR A 469 18.81 0.86 16.91
C TYR A 469 17.95 2.11 17.17
N TYR A 470 16.65 1.94 17.45
CA TYR A 470 15.70 3.06 17.53
C TYR A 470 15.72 3.80 18.87
N GLY A 471 16.06 3.13 19.97
CA GLY A 471 16.16 3.77 21.29
C GLY A 471 17.28 4.81 21.38
N LYS A 472 18.49 4.47 20.91
CA LYS A 472 19.67 5.34 21.01
C LYS A 472 19.59 6.62 20.19
N PHE A 473 18.88 6.60 19.05
CA PHE A 473 18.76 7.75 18.16
C PHE A 473 17.89 8.88 18.72
N ILE A 474 16.85 8.55 19.50
CA ILE A 474 15.99 9.57 20.13
C ILE A 474 16.77 10.35 21.18
N ASP A 475 17.66 9.69 21.91
CA ASP A 475 18.48 10.34 22.94
C ASP A 475 19.52 11.29 22.34
N GLU A 476 20.10 10.97 21.18
CA GLU A 476 21.08 11.82 20.51
C GLU A 476 20.45 13.10 19.89
N ILE A 477 19.23 13.02 19.34
CA ILE A 477 18.53 14.21 18.82
C ILE A 477 18.07 15.14 19.95
N MET A 478 17.69 14.60 21.10
CA MET A 478 17.23 15.41 22.23
C MET A 478 18.39 16.14 22.94
N GLN A 479 19.64 15.79 22.63
CA GLN A 479 20.85 16.40 23.21
C GLN A 479 21.53 17.43 22.28
N SER A 480 21.04 17.62 21.05
CA SER A 480 21.55 18.59 20.05
C SER A 480 20.52 19.69 19.74
#